data_AF-A0A1Y3PH16-F1
#
_entry.id   AF-A0A1Y3PH16-F1
#
_cell.length_a   1.000
_cell.length_b   1.000
_cell.length_c   1.000
_cell.angle_alpha   90.00
_cell.angle_beta   90.00
_cell.angle_gamma   90.00
#
_symmetry.space_group_name_H-M   'P 1'
#
loop_
_entity.id
_entity.type
_entity.pdbx_description
1 polymer ?
#
loop_
_entity_poly.entity_id
_entity_poly.type
_entity_poly.pdbx_seq_one_letter_code
_entity_poly.pdbx_strand_id
1 'polypeptide(L)' 'MTRTQLLDICLFFLGIEERALLERRQPLARWARRMYERYRARLERVKAGEPDVAARSYRPARGMEPPGVAP' A
#
# COMPACT_ATOMS: atom_id res chain seq x y z
N MET A 1 0.19 -11.76 -3.40
CA MET A 1 -0.46 -10.51 -3.00
C MET A 1 -1.87 -10.57 -3.55
N THR A 2 -2.87 -10.56 -2.68
CA THR A 2 -4.27 -10.74 -3.09
C THR A 2 -4.85 -9.44 -3.64
N ARG A 3 -5.96 -9.53 -4.38
CA ARG A 3 -6.72 -8.35 -4.83
C ARG A 3 -7.10 -7.44 -3.65
N THR A 4 -7.52 -8.02 -2.54
CA THR A 4 -7.87 -7.29 -1.31
C THR A 4 -6.65 -6.54 -0.76
N GLN A 5 -5.48 -7.17 -0.67
CA GLN A 5 -4.26 -6.50 -0.22
C GLN A 5 -3.85 -5.32 -1.13
N LEU A 6 -4.04 -5.44 -2.45
CA LEU A 6 -3.79 -4.34 -3.37
C LEU A 6 -4.79 -3.19 -3.17
N LEU A 7 -6.06 -3.50 -2.91
CA LEU A 7 -7.07 -2.51 -2.59
C LEU A 7 -6.73 -1.78 -1.28
N ASP A 8 -6.35 -2.51 -0.23
CA ASP A 8 -5.98 -1.94 1.07
C ASP A 8 -4.80 -0.96 0.94
N ILE A 9 -3.81 -1.31 0.11
CA ILE A 9 -2.67 -0.42 -0.16
C ILE A 9 -3.06 0.81 -0.96
N CYS A 10 -3.99 0.68 -1.92
CA CYS A 10 -4.50 1.84 -2.64
C CYS A 10 -5.19 2.82 -1.67
N LEU A 11 -6.03 2.30 -0.78
CA LEU A 11 -6.72 3.10 0.24
C LEU A 11 -5.74 3.75 1.22
N PHE A 12 -4.70 3.01 1.64
CA PHE A 12 -3.63 3.53 2.49
C PHE A 12 -2.95 4.76 1.88
N PHE A 13 -2.54 4.69 0.61
CA PHE A 13 -1.89 5.82 -0.05
C PHE A 13 -2.83 7.01 -0.30
N LEU A 14 -4.12 6.76 -0.57
CA LEU A 14 -5.13 7.82 -0.64
C LEU A 14 -5.28 8.55 0.70
N GLY A 15 -5.33 7.81 1.82
CA GLY A 15 -5.39 8.42 3.15
C GLY A 15 -4.14 9.26 3.49
N ILE A 16 -2.96 8.84 3.03
CA ILE A 16 -1.73 9.65 3.15
C ILE A 16 -1.84 10.92 2.31
N GLU A 17 -2.29 10.81 1.05
CA GLU A 17 -2.45 11.96 0.15
C GLU A 17 -3.39 13.00 0.78
N GLU A 18 -4.57 12.57 1.24
CA GLU A 18 -5.56 13.44 1.87
C GLU A 18 -5.00 14.16 3.10
N ARG A 19 -4.38 13.41 4.02
CA ARG A 19 -3.77 14.00 5.23
C ARG A 19 -2.64 14.96 4.88
N ALA A 20 -1.81 14.62 3.90
CA ALA A 20 -0.71 15.48 3.46
C ALA A 20 -1.22 16.79 2.82
N LEU A 21 -2.34 16.75 2.09
CA LEU A 21 -2.99 17.94 1.54
C LEU A 21 -3.52 18.85 2.64
N LEU A 22 -4.18 18.29 3.66
CA LEU A 22 -4.66 19.03 4.83
C LEU A 22 -3.50 19.70 5.60
N GLU A 23 -2.39 18.99 5.77
CA GLU A 23 -1.17 19.50 6.43
C GLU A 23 -0.31 20.41 5.53
N ARG A 24 -0.76 20.71 4.29
CA ARG A 24 -0.01 21.48 3.26
C ARG A 24 1.37 20.89 2.92
N ARG A 25 1.56 19.59 3.11
CA ARG A 25 2.81 18.84 2.83
C ARG A 25 2.83 18.34 1.38
N GLN A 26 2.93 19.29 0.44
CA GLN A 26 2.86 19.00 -1.00
C GLN A 26 3.83 17.91 -1.52
N PRO A 27 5.10 17.82 -1.08
CA PRO A 27 5.98 16.73 -1.50
C PRO A 27 5.45 15.35 -1.12
N LEU A 28 4.90 15.21 0.09
CA LEU A 28 4.33 13.97 0.60
C LEU A 28 3.05 13.60 -0.16
N ALA A 29 2.16 14.57 -0.39
CA ALA A 29 0.94 14.37 -1.18
C ALA A 29 1.27 13.85 -2.59
N ARG A 30 2.23 14.48 -3.28
CA ARG A 30 2.68 14.05 -4.61
C ARG A 30 3.31 12.66 -4.60
N TRP A 31 4.08 12.33 -3.57
CA TRP A 31 4.66 11.00 -3.44
C TRP A 31 3.57 9.93 -3.22
N ALA A 32 2.63 10.19 -2.32
CA ALA A 32 1.51 9.30 -2.02
C ALA A 32 0.64 9.06 -3.26
N ARG A 33 0.37 10.13 -4.03
CA ARG A 33 -0.35 10.05 -5.30
C ARG A 33 0.33 9.13 -6.32
N ARG A 34 1.65 9.27 -6.51
CA ARG A 34 2.42 8.39 -7.42
C ARG A 34 2.37 6.93 -6.97
N MET A 35 2.43 6.68 -5.66
CA MET A 35 2.32 5.33 -5.12
C MET A 35 0.93 4.75 -5.36
N TYR A 36 -0.13 5.50 -5.05
CA TYR A 36 -1.50 5.10 -5.35
C TYR A 36 -1.67 4.71 -6.82
N GLU A 37 -1.19 5.53 -7.77
CA GLU A 37 -1.31 5.25 -9.20
C GLU A 37 -0.57 3.95 -9.59
N ARG A 38 0.62 3.72 -9.02
CA ARG A 38 1.38 2.48 -9.24
C ARG A 38 0.62 1.24 -8.77
N TYR A 39 0.03 1.28 -7.57
CA TYR A 39 -0.72 0.14 -7.03
C TYR A 39 -2.10 -0.02 -7.67
N ARG A 40 -2.76 1.09 -8.05
CA ARG A 40 -4.00 1.07 -8.84
C ARG A 40 -3.78 0.36 -10.17
N ALA A 41 -2.71 0.68 -10.89
CA ALA A 41 -2.39 0.01 -12.16
C ALA A 41 -2.22 -1.50 -11.97
N ARG A 42 -1.62 -1.95 -10.87
CA ARG A 42 -1.50 -3.38 -10.52
C ARG A 42 -2.85 -3.99 -10.15
N LEU A 43 -3.67 -3.28 -9.39
CA LEU A 43 -5.02 -3.72 -9.03
C LEU A 43 -5.89 -3.93 -10.27
N GLU A 44 -5.84 -3.03 -11.25
CA GLU A 44 -6.60 -3.17 -12.49
C GLU A 44 -6.14 -4.38 -13.32
N ARG A 45 -4.84 -4.67 -13.39
CA ARG A 45 -4.33 -5.91 -14.03
C ARG A 45 -4.86 -7.17 -13.34
N VAL A 46 -4.82 -7.20 -12.01
CA VAL A 46 -5.37 -8.33 -11.24
C VAL A 46 -6.88 -8.47 -11.43
N LYS A 47 -7.62 -7.35 -11.54
CA LYS A 47 -9.06 -7.39 -11.86
C LYS A 47 -9.34 -7.92 -13.27
N ALA A 48 -8.45 -7.64 -14.23
CA ALA A 48 -8.52 -8.16 -15.59
C ALA A 48 -8.12 -9.64 -15.72
N GLY A 49 -7.74 -10.30 -14.60
CA GLY A 49 -7.35 -11.70 -14.58
C GLY A 49 -5.87 -11.94 -14.86
N GLU A 50 -5.05 -10.89 -14.96
CA GLU A 50 -3.60 -11.03 -15.06
C GLU A 50 -2.99 -11.37 -13.69
N PRO A 51 -2.15 -12.42 -13.59
CA PRO A 51 -1.48 -12.74 -12.34
C PRO A 51 -0.47 -11.65 -11.97
N ASP A 52 -0.51 -11.16 -10.73
CA ASP A 52 0.49 -10.22 -10.20
C ASP A 52 1.82 -10.94 -9.96
N VAL A 53 2.64 -11.05 -11.02
CA VAL A 53 3.93 -11.74 -10.99
C VAL A 53 4.92 -11.10 -10.00
N ALA A 54 4.75 -9.79 -9.71
CA ALA A 54 5.59 -9.05 -8.76
C ALA A 54 5.22 -9.33 -7.28
N ALA A 55 4.23 -10.17 -7.00
CA ALA A 55 3.94 -10.66 -5.66
C ALA A 55 4.93 -11.73 -5.16
N ARG A 56 5.75 -12.34 -6.04
CA ARG A 56 6.69 -13.40 -5.65
C ARG A 56 7.86 -12.92 -4.78
N SER A 57 8.09 -11.61 -4.69
CA SER A 57 9.20 -11.04 -3.91
C SER A 57 8.77 -10.36 -2.61
N TYR A 58 7.46 -10.30 -2.30
CA TYR A 58 7.00 -9.76 -1.03
C TYR A 58 7.07 -10.85 0.04
N ARG A 59 8.23 -10.95 0.69
CA ARG A 59 8.39 -11.67 1.95
C ARG A 59 7.99 -10.70 3.07
N PRO A 60 6.84 -10.85 3.73
CA PRO A 60 6.57 -10.08 4.92
C PRO A 60 7.69 -10.37 5.92
N ALA A 61 8.30 -9.33 6.49
CA ALA A 61 9.23 -9.46 7.60
C ALA A 61 8.45 -10.04 8.80
N ARG A 62 8.43 -11.37 8.88
CA ARG A 62 7.86 -12.12 10.00
C ARG A 62 8.86 -11.99 11.15
N GLY A 63 8.61 -11.09 12.10
CA GLY A 63 9.49 -10.97 13.27
C GLY A 63 9.43 -9.67 14.07
N MET A 64 8.28 -9.00 14.18
CA MET A 64 8.14 -7.92 15.18
C MET A 64 6.98 -8.30 16.12
N GLU A 65 7.22 -9.33 16.93
CA GLU A 65 6.44 -9.56 18.15
C GLU A 65 6.73 -8.38 19.10
N PRO A 66 5.72 -7.66 19.60
CA PRO A 66 5.92 -6.71 20.69
C PRO A 66 6.34 -7.50 21.94
N PRO A 67 7.37 -7.07 22.70
CA PRO A 67 7.79 -7.78 23.90
C PRO A 67 6.61 -7.82 24.86
N GLY A 68 6.17 -9.05 25.17
CA GLY A 68 5.11 -9.32 26.13
C GLY A 68 5.43 -8.68 27.47
N VAL A 69 4.45 -7.95 27.99
CA VAL A 69 4.37 -7.57 29.40
C VAL A 69 4.32 -8.88 30.19
N ALA A 70 5.39 -9.17 30.91
CA ALA A 70 5.43 -10.27 31.88
C ALA A 70 4.52 -9.91 33.07
N PRO A 71 3.85 -10.89 33.70
CA PRO A 71 3.04 -10.69 34.90
C PRO A 71 3.89 -10.31 36.12
#